data_AF-D5DZR2-F1
#
_entry.id   AF-D5DZR2-F1
#
_cell.length_a   1.000
_cell.length_b   1.000
_cell.length_c   1.000
_cell.angle_alpha   90.00
_cell.angle_beta   90.00
_cell.angle_gamma   90.00
#
_symmetry.space_group_name_H-M   'P 1'
#
loop_
_entity.id
_entity.type
_entity.pdbx_description
1 polymer ?
#
loop_
_entity_poly.entity_id
_entity_poly.type
_entity_poly.pdbx_seq_one_letter_code
_entity_poly.pdbx_strand_id
1 'polypeptide(L)'
;MSEQRNSFLEQVQSQIKSKEARAFVSAELHHHLNEVKSYWLQKGISEDQAEEKAVTQMGNPVSIGQSLNRIHRPKVDWTTLILFVAALLLGFLPLLSQEYMNDNHFSMYKAIFVVLGGVLALGMMLIDYRKMANKGWMFYLLGTALLLFLTRHFNTVVDGQAVFKLGPLKMEGLMAIPFFLMAWAGFFQSDRFKMWKFILLFILSSYFFLQFSLTTLFIYVAMTFTMIWWSKLNKKKIAIVLGTGFALVAAWGIIGWMTVAYYQKYRVLSFLNPYNAEYLTSKFGLLEIHHLFVGAGWFGKHSFADQFIPEAHTNFVFLSFTYYYGWLFAAILIVVLCLVALRIMFIARNLNDTYSKLLLAGVVMVYTVQLVGNVGMIVGFFPMTNMSLPFISYGLMPILLNAFLIGIVLSIYRRKDLMVTNTLHGNQQ
;
A
#
# COMPACT_ATOMS: atom_id res chain seq x y z
N MET A 1 -12.21 -21.71 39.07
CA MET A 1 -13.12 -21.48 37.93
C MET A 1 -14.20 -22.53 38.03
N SER A 2 -15.47 -22.14 37.96
CA SER A 2 -16.53 -23.15 38.03
C SER A 2 -16.52 -24.03 36.76
N GLU A 3 -16.77 -25.32 36.93
CA GLU A 3 -16.85 -26.30 35.84
C GLU A 3 -17.90 -25.89 34.79
N GLN A 4 -19.00 -25.27 35.25
CA GLN A 4 -20.06 -24.70 34.40
C GLN A 4 -19.56 -23.61 33.46
N ARG A 5 -18.69 -22.70 33.93
CA ARG A 5 -18.14 -21.62 33.10
C ARG A 5 -17.30 -22.17 31.96
N ASN A 6 -16.42 -23.12 32.27
CA ASN A 6 -15.54 -23.73 31.28
C ASN A 6 -16.35 -24.50 30.24
N SER A 7 -17.35 -25.28 30.68
CA SER A 7 -18.27 -25.99 29.79
C SER A 7 -19.05 -25.04 28.87
N PHE A 8 -19.58 -23.94 29.40
CA PHE A 8 -20.25 -22.91 28.59
C PHE A 8 -19.34 -22.34 27.51
N LEU A 9 -18.12 -21.93 27.89
CA LEU A 9 -17.16 -21.35 26.96
C LEU A 9 -16.72 -22.35 25.88
N GLU A 10 -16.48 -23.61 26.23
CA GLU A 10 -16.14 -24.66 25.28
C GLU A 10 -17.28 -24.91 24.28
N GLN A 11 -18.53 -24.96 24.76
CA GLN A 11 -19.69 -25.11 23.89
C GLN A 11 -19.83 -23.94 22.92
N VAL A 12 -19.69 -22.69 23.39
CA VAL A 12 -19.72 -21.51 22.51
C VAL A 12 -18.60 -21.57 21.47
N GLN A 13 -17.37 -21.88 21.90
CA GLN A 13 -16.19 -21.94 21.04
C GLN A 13 -16.27 -23.05 19.99
N SER A 14 -16.92 -24.18 20.30
CA SER A 14 -17.13 -25.30 19.38
C SER A 14 -17.93 -24.89 18.13
N GLN A 15 -18.79 -23.88 18.25
CA GLN A 15 -19.61 -23.36 17.14
C GLN A 15 -18.83 -22.39 16.24
N ILE A 16 -17.65 -21.92 16.66
CA ILE A 16 -16.85 -20.93 15.93
C ILE A 16 -15.76 -21.62 15.11
N LYS A 17 -15.85 -21.51 13.77
CA LYS A 17 -14.94 -22.19 12.84
C LYS A 17 -13.56 -21.55 12.77
N SER A 18 -13.51 -20.21 12.79
CA SER A 18 -12.25 -19.47 12.65
C SER A 18 -11.46 -19.47 13.96
N LYS A 19 -10.20 -19.93 13.93
CA LYS A 19 -9.30 -19.87 15.10
C LYS A 19 -9.10 -18.45 15.63
N GLU A 20 -8.96 -17.47 14.72
CA GLU A 20 -8.81 -16.06 15.10
C GLU A 20 -10.07 -15.51 15.77
N ALA A 21 -11.26 -15.83 15.22
CA ALA A 21 -12.53 -15.40 15.79
C ALA A 21 -12.81 -16.08 17.13
N ARG A 22 -12.45 -17.38 17.27
CA ARG A 22 -12.59 -18.13 18.51
C ARG A 22 -11.76 -17.52 19.65
N ALA A 23 -10.50 -17.16 19.37
CA ALA A 23 -9.64 -16.53 20.36
C ALA A 23 -10.19 -15.15 20.79
N PHE A 24 -10.67 -14.35 19.84
CA PHE A 24 -11.27 -13.05 20.12
C PHE A 24 -12.56 -13.18 20.96
N VAL A 25 -13.51 -13.98 20.49
CA VAL A 25 -14.79 -14.22 21.17
C VAL A 25 -14.57 -14.84 22.55
N SER A 26 -13.60 -15.74 22.70
CA SER A 26 -13.25 -16.28 24.02
C SER A 26 -12.82 -15.18 24.97
N ALA A 27 -11.94 -14.26 24.55
CA ALA A 27 -11.46 -13.17 25.40
C ALA A 27 -12.60 -12.20 25.79
N GLU A 28 -13.48 -11.88 24.83
CA GLU A 28 -14.66 -11.05 25.03
C GLU A 28 -15.65 -11.68 26.01
N LEU A 29 -15.99 -12.96 25.84
CA LEU A 29 -16.88 -13.68 26.74
C LEU A 29 -16.31 -13.80 28.15
N HIS A 30 -15.00 -14.02 28.29
CA HIS A 30 -14.35 -14.00 29.61
C HIS A 30 -14.49 -12.64 30.29
N HIS A 31 -14.30 -11.54 29.54
CA HIS A 31 -14.45 -10.19 30.07
C HIS A 31 -15.88 -9.94 30.55
N HIS A 32 -16.88 -10.20 29.71
CA HIS A 32 -18.29 -10.02 30.08
C HIS A 32 -18.72 -10.89 31.26
N LEU A 33 -18.30 -12.17 31.28
CA LEU A 33 -18.62 -13.07 32.39
C LEU A 33 -18.01 -12.56 33.71
N ASN A 34 -16.81 -12.00 33.66
CA ASN A 34 -16.18 -11.39 34.84
C ASN A 34 -16.89 -10.11 35.28
N GLU A 35 -17.36 -9.27 34.35
CA GLU A 35 -18.16 -8.07 34.68
C GLU A 35 -19.49 -8.45 35.35
N VAL A 36 -20.22 -9.41 34.77
CA VAL A 36 -21.50 -9.90 35.32
C VAL A 36 -21.28 -10.58 36.68
N LYS A 37 -20.23 -11.39 36.83
CA LYS A 37 -19.85 -11.97 38.12
C LYS A 37 -19.57 -10.89 39.17
N SER A 38 -18.79 -9.87 38.82
CA SER A 38 -18.47 -8.74 39.71
C SER A 38 -19.71 -7.97 40.15
N TYR A 39 -20.67 -7.77 39.25
CA TYR A 39 -21.96 -7.16 39.56
C TYR A 39 -22.75 -7.95 40.62
N TRP A 40 -22.78 -9.28 40.53
CA TRP A 40 -23.46 -10.13 41.51
C TRP A 40 -22.72 -10.22 42.85
N LEU A 41 -21.39 -10.21 42.85
CA LEU A 41 -20.57 -10.11 44.06
C LEU A 41 -20.87 -8.82 44.84
N GLN A 42 -20.99 -7.68 44.14
CA GLN A 42 -21.37 -6.40 44.77
C GLN A 42 -22.76 -6.43 45.41
N LYS A 43 -23.65 -7.30 44.94
CA LYS A 43 -24.98 -7.53 45.53
C LYS A 43 -24.96 -8.51 46.71
N GLY A 44 -23.78 -8.90 47.20
CA GLY A 44 -23.63 -9.77 48.37
C GLY A 44 -23.88 -11.26 48.09
N ILE A 45 -23.86 -11.68 46.82
CA ILE A 45 -24.00 -13.08 46.43
C ILE A 45 -22.65 -13.80 46.61
N SER A 46 -22.68 -15.07 47.03
CA SER A 46 -21.46 -15.88 47.13
C SER A 46 -20.80 -16.07 45.76
N GLU A 47 -19.49 -16.29 45.74
CA GLU A 47 -18.73 -16.36 44.49
C GLU A 47 -19.23 -17.43 43.52
N ASP A 48 -19.57 -18.62 44.04
CA ASP A 48 -20.08 -19.73 43.23
C ASP A 48 -21.46 -19.42 42.62
N GLN A 49 -22.35 -18.83 43.43
CA GLN A 49 -23.68 -18.42 42.95
C GLN A 49 -23.61 -17.25 41.97
N ALA A 50 -22.64 -16.34 42.14
CA ALA A 50 -22.41 -15.24 41.21
C ALA A 50 -21.92 -15.75 39.84
N GLU A 51 -21.08 -16.78 39.82
CA GLU A 51 -20.58 -17.40 38.58
C GLU A 51 -21.67 -18.18 37.86
N GLU A 52 -22.48 -18.96 38.57
CA GLU A 52 -23.64 -19.66 38.00
C GLU A 52 -24.67 -18.66 37.42
N LYS A 53 -24.98 -17.58 38.14
CA LYS A 53 -25.85 -16.51 37.64
C LYS A 53 -25.27 -15.82 36.41
N ALA A 54 -23.96 -15.57 36.38
CA ALA A 54 -23.30 -14.98 35.22
C ALA A 54 -23.43 -15.84 33.97
N VAL A 55 -23.22 -17.16 34.09
CA VAL A 55 -23.38 -18.10 32.96
C VAL A 55 -24.84 -18.19 32.53
N THR A 56 -25.77 -18.29 33.49
CA THR A 56 -27.21 -18.41 33.20
C THR A 56 -27.74 -17.18 32.48
N GLN A 57 -27.26 -15.98 32.84
CA GLN A 57 -27.65 -14.72 32.21
C GLN A 57 -27.18 -14.59 30.75
N MET A 58 -26.13 -15.33 30.34
CA MET A 58 -25.70 -15.34 28.95
C MET A 58 -26.70 -16.06 28.04
N GLY A 59 -27.42 -17.06 28.56
CA GLY A 59 -28.38 -17.86 27.81
C GLY A 59 -27.77 -19.08 27.14
N ASN A 60 -28.32 -19.50 25.99
CA ASN A 60 -27.95 -20.77 25.35
C ASN A 60 -26.59 -20.66 24.61
N PRO A 61 -25.57 -21.46 24.98
CA PRO A 61 -24.23 -21.39 24.40
C PRO A 61 -24.19 -21.70 22.89
N VAL A 62 -25.06 -22.59 22.40
CA VAL A 62 -25.09 -22.99 20.99
C VAL A 62 -25.59 -21.85 20.11
N SER A 63 -26.70 -21.21 20.49
CA SER A 63 -27.26 -20.10 19.71
C SER A 63 -26.34 -18.87 19.73
N ILE A 64 -25.73 -18.58 20.88
CA ILE A 64 -24.72 -17.53 21.04
C ILE A 64 -23.52 -17.83 20.13
N GLY A 65 -22.97 -19.05 20.20
CA GLY A 65 -21.82 -19.44 19.38
C GLY A 65 -22.10 -19.36 17.88
N GLN A 66 -23.29 -19.76 17.42
CA GLN A 66 -23.69 -19.63 16.02
C GLN A 66 -23.83 -18.16 15.58
N SER A 67 -24.41 -17.31 16.43
CA SER A 67 -24.54 -15.87 16.19
C SER A 67 -23.17 -15.19 16.10
N LEU A 68 -22.30 -15.44 17.08
CA LEU A 68 -20.94 -14.90 17.13
C LEU A 68 -20.08 -15.40 15.96
N ASN A 69 -20.22 -16.66 15.55
CA ASN A 69 -19.56 -17.18 14.36
C ASN A 69 -20.03 -16.45 13.08
N ARG A 70 -21.32 -16.12 12.97
CA ARG A 70 -21.86 -15.36 11.81
C ARG A 70 -21.33 -13.92 11.77
N ILE A 71 -21.22 -13.28 12.92
CA ILE A 71 -20.76 -11.89 13.05
C ILE A 71 -19.26 -11.78 12.81
N HIS A 72 -18.46 -12.61 13.48
CA HIS A 72 -16.99 -12.49 13.50
C HIS A 72 -16.26 -13.38 12.48
N ARG A 73 -16.98 -14.03 11.54
CA ARG A 73 -16.32 -14.79 10.48
C ARG A 73 -15.43 -13.88 9.61
N PRO A 74 -14.20 -14.30 9.30
CA PRO A 74 -13.37 -13.59 8.33
C PRO A 74 -14.07 -13.49 6.97
N LYS A 75 -14.07 -12.30 6.36
CA LYS A 75 -14.68 -12.05 5.05
C LYS A 75 -13.60 -11.78 3.99
N VAL A 76 -13.82 -12.26 2.77
CA VAL A 76 -12.92 -11.93 1.64
C VAL A 76 -13.52 -10.76 0.88
N ASP A 77 -12.71 -9.75 0.56
CA ASP A 77 -13.13 -8.66 -0.33
C ASP A 77 -13.01 -9.09 -1.80
N TRP A 78 -14.05 -9.77 -2.29
CA TRP A 78 -14.11 -10.23 -3.67
C TRP A 78 -13.99 -9.08 -4.69
N THR A 79 -14.51 -7.89 -4.37
CA THR A 79 -14.40 -6.74 -5.27
C THR A 79 -12.95 -6.31 -5.45
N THR A 80 -12.19 -6.18 -4.36
CA THR A 80 -10.76 -5.84 -4.44
C THR A 80 -9.96 -6.94 -5.15
N LEU A 81 -10.30 -8.21 -4.91
CA LEU A 81 -9.63 -9.34 -5.55
C LEU A 81 -9.90 -9.38 -7.06
N ILE A 82 -11.14 -9.18 -7.51
CA ILE A 82 -11.50 -9.13 -8.93
C ILE A 82 -10.78 -7.97 -9.62
N LEU A 83 -10.78 -6.78 -9.02
CA LEU A 83 -10.08 -5.62 -9.59
C LEU A 83 -8.56 -5.85 -9.68
N PHE A 84 -7.96 -6.47 -8.65
CA PHE A 84 -6.54 -6.82 -8.64
C PHE A 84 -6.19 -7.84 -9.74
N VAL A 85 -6.99 -8.91 -9.88
CA VAL A 85 -6.80 -9.91 -10.94
C VAL A 85 -6.99 -9.28 -12.32
N ALA A 86 -8.02 -8.46 -12.51
CA ALA A 86 -8.26 -7.74 -13.76
C ALA A 86 -7.06 -6.84 -14.13
N ALA A 87 -6.52 -6.07 -13.18
CA ALA A 87 -5.34 -5.24 -13.41
C ALA A 87 -4.09 -6.06 -13.77
N LEU A 88 -3.86 -7.19 -13.11
CA LEU A 88 -2.74 -8.09 -13.44
C LEU A 88 -2.87 -8.69 -14.85
N LEU A 89 -4.09 -9.08 -15.25
CA LEU A 89 -4.35 -9.63 -16.59
C LEU A 89 -4.14 -8.57 -17.69
N LEU A 90 -4.62 -7.33 -17.46
CA LEU A 90 -4.35 -6.22 -18.37
C LEU A 90 -2.84 -5.93 -18.52
N GLY A 91 -2.04 -6.26 -17.50
CA GLY A 91 -0.59 -6.13 -17.52
C GLY A 91 0.16 -7.05 -18.49
N PHE A 92 -0.51 -8.00 -19.14
CA PHE A 92 0.09 -8.83 -20.21
C PHE A 92 -0.03 -8.16 -21.59
N LEU A 93 -1.02 -7.30 -21.81
CA LEU A 93 -1.27 -6.68 -23.11
C LEU A 93 -0.07 -5.89 -23.67
N PRO A 94 0.68 -5.08 -22.89
CA PRO A 94 1.87 -4.38 -23.40
C PRO A 94 2.99 -5.30 -23.91
N LEU A 95 3.01 -6.57 -23.48
CA LEU A 95 4.02 -7.55 -23.88
C LEU A 95 3.67 -8.23 -25.20
N LEU A 96 2.37 -8.41 -25.46
CA LEU A 96 1.88 -9.01 -26.72
C LEU A 96 2.10 -8.07 -27.91
N SER A 97 2.19 -6.77 -27.67
CA SER A 97 2.30 -5.74 -28.71
C SER A 97 3.74 -5.45 -29.15
N GLN A 98 4.75 -6.18 -28.69
CA GLN A 98 6.15 -5.91 -29.04
C GLN A 98 6.79 -7.15 -29.65
N GLU A 99 6.80 -7.21 -30.98
CA GLU A 99 7.26 -8.37 -31.76
C GLU A 99 8.76 -8.69 -31.52
N TYR A 100 9.59 -7.66 -31.30
CA TYR A 100 11.00 -7.83 -30.92
C TYR A 100 11.22 -8.37 -29.49
N MET A 101 10.17 -8.43 -28.67
CA MET A 101 10.20 -9.02 -27.32
C MET A 101 9.58 -10.43 -27.29
N ASN A 102 9.25 -10.99 -28.46
CA ASN A 102 8.67 -12.33 -28.58
C ASN A 102 9.68 -13.47 -28.30
N ASP A 103 10.88 -13.16 -27.79
CA ASP A 103 11.66 -14.14 -27.05
C ASP A 103 10.82 -14.63 -25.88
N ASN A 104 10.44 -15.92 -25.91
CA ASN A 104 9.56 -16.61 -24.96
C ASN A 104 9.84 -16.32 -23.46
N HIS A 105 11.04 -15.83 -23.14
CA HIS A 105 11.49 -15.49 -21.80
C HIS A 105 10.70 -14.35 -21.13
N PHE A 106 10.35 -13.25 -21.82
CA PHE A 106 9.74 -12.07 -21.16
C PHE A 106 8.31 -12.35 -20.66
N SER A 107 7.47 -12.95 -21.51
CA SER A 107 6.10 -13.33 -21.14
C SER A 107 6.09 -14.39 -20.04
N MET A 108 7.01 -15.37 -20.11
CA MET A 108 7.18 -16.37 -19.05
C MET A 108 7.58 -15.73 -17.72
N TYR A 109 8.55 -14.80 -17.72
CA TYR A 109 8.94 -14.08 -16.49
C TYR A 109 7.79 -13.24 -15.94
N LYS A 110 7.02 -12.52 -16.76
CA LYS A 110 5.84 -11.77 -16.30
C LYS A 110 4.82 -12.71 -15.66
N ALA A 111 4.56 -13.89 -16.25
CA ALA A 111 3.66 -14.88 -15.66
C ALA A 111 4.13 -15.33 -14.27
N ILE A 112 5.42 -15.64 -14.12
CA ILE A 112 6.02 -15.96 -12.81
C ILE A 112 5.85 -14.80 -11.83
N PHE A 113 6.08 -13.56 -12.25
CA PHE A 113 5.97 -12.38 -11.39
C PHE A 113 4.52 -12.16 -10.92
N VAL A 114 3.55 -12.35 -11.81
CA VAL A 114 2.11 -12.26 -11.49
C VAL A 114 1.71 -13.36 -10.50
N VAL A 115 2.19 -14.60 -10.67
CA VAL A 115 1.95 -15.69 -9.72
C VAL A 115 2.57 -15.37 -8.36
N LEU A 116 3.83 -14.92 -8.31
CA LEU A 116 4.50 -14.52 -7.06
C LEU A 116 3.76 -13.35 -6.38
N GLY A 117 3.31 -12.36 -7.15
CA GLY A 117 2.47 -11.27 -6.64
C GLY A 117 1.15 -11.76 -6.06
N GLY A 118 0.45 -12.66 -6.77
CA GLY A 118 -0.77 -13.29 -6.28
C GLY A 118 -0.56 -14.06 -4.96
N VAL A 119 0.48 -14.89 -4.90
CA VAL A 119 0.87 -15.61 -3.68
C VAL A 119 1.19 -14.65 -2.53
N LEU A 120 1.93 -13.57 -2.80
CA LEU A 120 2.26 -12.56 -1.80
C LEU A 120 0.99 -11.84 -1.27
N ALA A 121 0.10 -11.40 -2.16
CA ALA A 121 -1.15 -10.73 -1.78
C ALA A 121 -2.05 -11.66 -0.93
N LEU A 122 -2.20 -12.92 -1.34
CA LEU A 122 -2.95 -13.92 -0.59
C LEU A 122 -2.29 -14.25 0.74
N GLY A 123 -0.96 -14.43 0.77
CA GLY A 123 -0.21 -14.65 2.00
C GLY A 123 -0.38 -13.50 3.01
N MET A 124 -0.26 -12.26 2.54
CA MET A 124 -0.49 -11.07 3.36
C MET A 124 -1.94 -10.97 3.87
N MET A 125 -2.94 -11.37 3.07
CA MET A 125 -4.33 -11.47 3.53
C MET A 125 -4.49 -12.44 4.71
N LEU A 126 -3.68 -13.50 4.77
CA LEU A 126 -3.70 -14.46 5.88
C LEU A 126 -2.98 -13.95 7.13
N ILE A 127 -2.00 -13.06 7.00
CA ILE A 127 -1.24 -12.54 8.14
C ILE A 127 -2.05 -11.51 8.91
N ASP A 128 -2.10 -11.61 10.25
CA ASP A 128 -2.78 -10.61 11.10
C ASP A 128 -1.95 -9.34 11.24
N TYR A 129 -2.30 -8.34 10.44
CA TYR A 129 -1.64 -7.03 10.43
C TYR A 129 -1.70 -6.32 11.79
N ARG A 130 -2.69 -6.60 12.65
CA ARG A 130 -2.79 -5.96 13.98
C ARG A 130 -1.59 -6.28 14.87
N LYS A 131 -0.99 -7.46 14.71
CA LYS A 131 0.23 -7.87 15.43
C LYS A 131 1.45 -7.02 15.06
N MET A 132 1.37 -6.27 13.96
CA MET A 132 2.42 -5.40 13.45
C MET A 132 2.35 -3.98 14.02
N ALA A 133 1.20 -3.57 14.59
CA ALA A 133 0.96 -2.21 15.10
C ALA A 133 2.02 -1.74 16.11
N ASN A 134 2.40 -2.62 17.05
CA ASN A 134 3.37 -2.28 18.11
C ASN A 134 4.83 -2.46 17.68
N LYS A 135 5.10 -2.82 16.43
CA LYS A 135 6.45 -3.13 15.92
C LYS A 135 7.03 -2.03 15.03
N GLY A 136 6.55 -0.79 15.16
CA GLY A 136 6.96 0.33 14.29
C GLY A 136 8.49 0.53 14.22
N TRP A 137 9.19 0.40 15.35
CA TRP A 137 10.66 0.48 15.39
C TRP A 137 11.36 -0.62 14.60
N MET A 138 10.87 -1.86 14.69
CA MET A 138 11.41 -2.99 13.93
C MET A 138 11.32 -2.71 12.42
N PHE A 139 10.16 -2.25 11.94
CA PHE A 139 9.99 -1.91 10.52
C PHE A 139 10.82 -0.70 10.10
N TYR A 140 10.91 0.34 10.94
CA TYR A 140 11.74 1.50 10.64
C TYR A 140 13.22 1.11 10.47
N LEU A 141 13.74 0.30 11.39
CA LEU A 141 15.12 -0.19 11.34
C LEU A 141 15.34 -1.09 10.12
N LEU A 142 14.41 -2.00 9.79
CA LEU A 142 14.49 -2.84 8.59
C LEU A 142 14.49 -2.00 7.31
N GLY A 143 13.61 -1.01 7.19
CA GLY A 143 13.56 -0.12 6.03
C GLY A 143 14.85 0.70 5.88
N THR A 144 15.37 1.23 6.98
CA THR A 144 16.63 1.98 6.98
C THR A 144 17.83 1.07 6.68
N ALA A 145 17.87 -0.14 7.24
CA ALA A 145 18.91 -1.13 6.96
C ALA A 145 18.89 -1.57 5.49
N LEU A 146 17.70 -1.75 4.89
CA LEU A 146 17.57 -2.04 3.47
C LEU A 146 18.11 -0.90 2.60
N LEU A 147 17.75 0.36 2.92
CA LEU A 147 18.29 1.52 2.19
C LEU A 147 19.81 1.60 2.33
N LEU A 148 20.36 1.40 3.54
CA LEU A 148 21.80 1.36 3.79
C LEU A 148 22.50 0.24 3.01
N PHE A 149 21.90 -0.95 2.96
CA PHE A 149 22.41 -2.06 2.17
C PHE A 149 22.46 -1.70 0.68
N LEU A 150 21.36 -1.16 0.15
CA LEU A 150 21.27 -0.79 -1.27
C LEU A 150 22.21 0.36 -1.65
N THR A 151 22.48 1.33 -0.77
CA THR A 151 23.43 2.42 -1.05
C THR A 151 24.89 1.94 -1.05
N ARG A 152 25.22 0.88 -0.29
CA ARG A 152 26.57 0.34 -0.23
C ARG A 152 26.87 -0.73 -1.26
N HIS A 153 25.85 -1.47 -1.69
CA HIS A 153 26.03 -2.67 -2.53
C HIS A 153 25.47 -2.55 -3.94
N PHE A 154 24.95 -1.40 -4.38
CA PHE A 154 24.48 -1.24 -5.76
C PHE A 154 25.58 -1.63 -6.76
N ASN A 155 25.20 -2.36 -7.81
CA ASN A 155 26.15 -2.91 -8.77
C ASN A 155 25.90 -2.41 -10.20
N THR A 156 24.78 -1.74 -10.45
CA THR A 156 24.44 -1.19 -11.76
C THR A 156 23.71 0.13 -11.61
N VAL A 157 23.80 0.96 -12.65
CA VAL A 157 23.02 2.18 -12.78
C VAL A 157 22.06 2.01 -13.94
N VAL A 158 20.77 2.24 -13.71
CA VAL A 158 19.70 2.18 -14.72
C VAL A 158 19.02 3.53 -14.75
N ASP A 159 19.07 4.21 -15.89
CA ASP A 159 18.46 5.54 -16.09
C ASP A 159 18.88 6.56 -15.03
N GLY A 160 20.16 6.47 -14.64
CA GLY A 160 20.78 7.34 -13.64
C GLY A 160 20.48 6.96 -12.19
N GLN A 161 19.73 5.89 -11.93
CA GLN A 161 19.41 5.40 -10.59
C GLN A 161 20.31 4.23 -10.20
N ALA A 162 20.80 4.24 -8.97
CA ALA A 162 21.55 3.13 -8.38
C ALA A 162 20.61 1.94 -8.10
N VAL A 163 20.89 0.80 -8.72
CA VAL A 163 20.08 -0.42 -8.62
C VAL A 163 20.96 -1.60 -8.22
N PHE A 164 20.45 -2.41 -7.28
CA PHE A 164 21.02 -3.72 -7.00
C PHE A 164 20.36 -4.77 -7.89
N LYS A 165 21.12 -5.31 -8.84
CA LYS A 165 20.65 -6.37 -9.73
C LYS A 165 21.20 -7.73 -9.34
N LEU A 166 20.32 -8.71 -9.17
CA LEU A 166 20.68 -10.11 -8.97
C LEU A 166 19.82 -10.98 -9.89
N GLY A 167 20.34 -11.29 -11.08
CA GLY A 167 19.56 -11.93 -12.15
C GLY A 167 18.32 -11.10 -12.53
N PRO A 168 17.10 -11.67 -12.51
CA PRO A 168 15.87 -10.93 -12.82
C PRO A 168 15.44 -9.95 -11.71
N LEU A 169 16.05 -10.01 -10.52
CA LEU A 169 15.74 -9.13 -9.40
C LEU A 169 16.42 -7.78 -9.61
N LYS A 170 15.61 -6.71 -9.65
CA LYS A 170 16.07 -5.32 -9.67
C LYS A 170 15.57 -4.61 -8.42
N MET A 171 16.41 -4.52 -7.39
CA MET A 171 16.04 -3.88 -6.11
C MET A 171 16.46 -2.41 -6.10
N GLU A 172 15.48 -1.56 -5.79
CA GLU A 172 15.59 -0.10 -5.79
C GLU A 172 15.06 0.45 -4.46
N GLY A 173 15.31 1.73 -4.20
CA GLY A 173 14.87 2.39 -2.96
C GLY A 173 13.37 2.28 -2.69
N LEU A 174 12.54 2.16 -3.74
CA LEU A 174 11.08 1.97 -3.62
C LEU A 174 10.70 0.73 -2.78
N MET A 175 11.54 -0.30 -2.72
CA MET A 175 11.30 -1.52 -1.94
C MET A 175 11.33 -1.28 -0.42
N ALA A 176 11.86 -0.14 0.03
CA ALA A 176 11.84 0.22 1.44
C ALA A 176 10.48 0.79 1.89
N ILE A 177 9.64 1.28 0.96
CA ILE A 177 8.37 1.95 1.29
C ILE A 177 7.41 1.06 2.12
N PRO A 178 7.22 -0.24 1.83
CA PRO A 178 6.45 -1.14 2.69
C PRO A 178 6.86 -1.11 4.16
N PHE A 179 8.15 -1.06 4.46
CA PHE A 179 8.64 -1.01 5.83
C PHE A 179 8.30 0.32 6.49
N PHE A 180 8.51 1.43 5.78
CA PHE A 180 8.17 2.75 6.31
C PHE A 180 6.66 2.97 6.46
N LEU A 181 5.84 2.41 5.57
CA LEU A 181 4.38 2.38 5.69
C LEU A 181 3.97 1.75 7.03
N MET A 182 4.51 0.57 7.34
CA MET A 182 4.23 -0.15 8.58
C MET A 182 4.79 0.59 9.81
N ALA A 183 5.98 1.19 9.69
CA ALA A 183 6.62 1.96 10.74
C ALA A 183 5.81 3.21 11.13
N TRP A 184 5.47 4.04 10.15
CA TRP A 184 4.75 5.29 10.37
C TRP A 184 3.34 5.05 10.87
N ALA A 185 2.65 4.00 10.39
CA ALA A 185 1.33 3.65 10.91
C ALA A 185 1.40 3.30 12.40
N GLY A 186 2.42 2.53 12.83
CA GLY A 186 2.61 2.17 14.23
C GLY A 186 3.00 3.36 15.11
N PHE A 187 3.85 4.25 14.59
CA PHE A 187 4.25 5.47 15.31
C PHE A 187 3.10 6.45 15.47
N PHE A 188 2.32 6.72 14.42
CA PHE A 188 1.22 7.69 14.46
C PHE A 188 -0.04 7.18 15.16
N GLN A 189 -0.18 5.87 15.35
CA GLN A 189 -1.21 5.34 16.24
C GLN A 189 -0.88 5.57 17.72
N SER A 190 0.41 5.62 18.09
CA SER A 190 0.82 5.70 19.48
C SER A 190 0.80 7.12 20.02
N ASP A 191 0.01 7.37 21.07
CA ASP A 191 -0.02 8.66 21.77
C ASP A 191 1.33 9.04 22.43
N ARG A 192 2.22 8.05 22.63
CA ARG A 192 3.55 8.24 23.21
C ARG A 192 4.59 8.75 22.20
N PHE A 193 4.27 8.77 20.90
CA PHE A 193 5.22 9.16 19.88
C PHE A 193 5.43 10.68 19.87
N LYS A 194 6.66 11.10 20.15
CA LYS A 194 7.03 12.52 20.28
C LYS A 194 7.38 13.12 18.91
N MET A 195 6.99 14.38 18.69
CA MET A 195 7.17 15.04 17.40
C MET A 195 8.64 15.28 17.00
N TRP A 196 9.53 15.51 17.97
CA TRP A 196 10.95 15.65 17.64
C TRP A 196 11.54 14.33 17.09
N LYS A 197 11.04 13.16 17.55
CA LYS A 197 11.41 11.86 16.98
C LYS A 197 10.90 11.73 15.55
N PHE A 198 9.68 12.22 15.27
CA PHE A 198 9.18 12.30 13.89
C PHE A 198 10.17 13.05 13.00
N ILE A 199 10.54 14.28 13.38
CA ILE A 199 11.42 15.13 12.57
C ILE A 199 12.78 14.46 12.33
N LEU A 200 13.42 13.94 13.39
CA LEU A 200 14.72 13.27 13.28
C LEU A 200 14.67 12.05 12.34
N LEU A 201 13.68 11.17 12.53
CA LEU A 201 13.53 9.97 11.73
C LEU A 201 13.12 10.31 10.29
N PHE A 202 12.22 11.27 10.10
CA PHE A 202 11.82 11.73 8.78
C PHE A 202 13.00 12.31 7.98
N ILE A 203 13.85 13.13 8.61
CA ILE A 203 15.07 13.68 7.96
C ILE A 203 16.02 12.54 7.60
N LEU A 204 16.30 11.62 8.52
CA LEU A 204 17.21 10.50 8.30
C LEU A 204 16.77 9.62 7.12
N SER A 205 15.51 9.20 7.12
CA SER A 205 14.93 8.40 6.04
C SER A 205 14.86 9.16 4.71
N SER A 206 14.49 10.43 4.72
CA SER A 206 14.47 11.28 3.52
C SER A 206 15.84 11.43 2.89
N TYR A 207 16.89 11.59 3.71
CA TYR A 207 18.28 11.63 3.23
C TYR A 207 18.66 10.35 2.47
N PHE A 208 18.32 9.17 3.00
CA PHE A 208 18.59 7.91 2.30
C PHE A 208 17.77 7.76 1.02
N PHE A 209 16.48 8.12 1.02
CA PHE A 209 15.66 8.06 -0.19
C PHE A 209 16.18 8.99 -1.29
N LEU A 210 16.70 10.17 -0.91
CA LEU A 210 17.28 11.12 -1.85
C LEU A 210 18.49 10.55 -2.61
N GLN A 211 19.29 9.69 -1.96
CA GLN A 211 20.44 9.05 -2.61
C GLN A 211 20.04 8.12 -3.77
N PHE A 212 18.80 7.60 -3.77
CA PHE A 212 18.30 6.74 -4.85
C PHE A 212 17.64 7.55 -5.96
N SER A 213 16.56 8.26 -5.64
CA SER A 213 15.86 9.08 -6.61
C SER A 213 14.92 10.09 -5.95
N LEU A 214 14.75 11.23 -6.62
CA LEU A 214 13.74 12.25 -6.25
C LEU A 214 12.32 11.66 -6.30
N THR A 215 12.05 10.75 -7.24
CA THR A 215 10.77 10.08 -7.39
C THR A 215 10.42 9.21 -6.17
N THR A 216 11.36 8.37 -5.71
CA THR A 216 11.14 7.53 -4.52
C THR A 216 10.99 8.37 -3.25
N LEU A 217 11.77 9.46 -3.14
CA LEU A 217 11.61 10.40 -2.05
C LEU A 217 10.21 11.03 -2.06
N PHE A 218 9.74 11.49 -3.23
CA PHE A 218 8.41 12.08 -3.36
C PHE A 218 7.30 11.12 -2.92
N ILE A 219 7.35 9.85 -3.35
CA ILE A 219 6.37 8.83 -2.94
C ILE A 219 6.41 8.63 -1.42
N TYR A 220 7.61 8.53 -0.83
CA TYR A 220 7.80 8.39 0.61
C TYR A 220 7.24 9.58 1.41
N VAL A 221 7.53 10.80 0.95
CA VAL A 221 7.04 12.06 1.52
C VAL A 221 5.52 12.11 1.43
N ALA A 222 4.94 11.93 0.25
CA ALA A 222 3.50 11.95 0.03
C ALA A 222 2.78 10.94 0.93
N MET A 223 3.29 9.71 1.01
CA MET A 223 2.76 8.67 1.91
C MET A 223 2.78 9.15 3.37
N THR A 224 3.94 9.59 3.87
CA THR A 224 4.12 9.96 5.27
C THR A 224 3.23 11.14 5.67
N PHE A 225 3.14 12.18 4.84
CA PHE A 225 2.30 13.35 5.10
C PHE A 225 0.80 13.05 4.96
N THR A 226 0.40 12.13 4.07
CA THR A 226 -0.99 11.70 4.02
C THR A 226 -1.39 10.97 5.30
N MET A 227 -0.51 10.11 5.80
CA MET A 227 -0.72 9.41 7.07
C MET A 227 -0.78 10.39 8.25
N ILE A 228 0.11 11.39 8.30
CA ILE A 228 0.07 12.37 9.39
C ILE A 228 -1.21 13.22 9.35
N TRP A 229 -1.70 13.59 8.15
CA TRP A 229 -2.95 14.31 7.97
C TRP A 229 -4.16 13.54 8.51
N TRP A 230 -4.16 12.22 8.32
CA TRP A 230 -5.24 11.32 8.79
C TRP A 230 -5.01 10.75 10.20
N SER A 231 -3.96 11.18 10.89
CA SER A 231 -3.67 10.75 12.26
C SER A 231 -4.54 11.47 13.29
N LYS A 232 -4.55 10.96 14.52
CA LYS A 232 -5.23 11.58 15.68
C LYS A 232 -4.48 12.78 16.28
N LEU A 233 -3.36 13.20 15.66
CA LEU A 233 -2.54 14.28 16.19
C LEU A 233 -3.30 15.61 16.16
N ASN A 234 -2.97 16.51 17.10
CA ASN A 234 -3.57 17.84 17.16
C ASN A 234 -3.33 18.60 15.83
N LYS A 235 -4.38 19.21 15.26
CA LYS A 235 -4.33 19.96 14.00
C LYS A 235 -3.23 21.04 13.97
N LYS A 236 -2.94 21.70 15.11
CA LYS A 236 -1.83 22.66 15.21
C LYS A 236 -0.47 21.98 14.99
N LYS A 237 -0.27 20.79 15.57
CA LYS A 237 0.96 20.00 15.40
C LYS A 237 1.10 19.50 13.96
N ILE A 238 0.00 19.05 13.35
CA ILE A 238 -0.04 18.64 11.94
C ILE A 238 0.37 19.80 11.02
N ALA A 239 -0.21 21.00 11.22
CA ALA A 239 0.11 22.19 10.43
C ALA A 239 1.59 22.60 10.56
N ILE A 240 2.16 22.57 11.77
CA ILE A 240 3.58 22.86 12.00
C ILE A 240 4.46 21.84 11.26
N VAL A 241 4.11 20.55 11.30
CA VAL A 241 4.88 19.51 10.63
C VAL A 241 4.80 19.62 9.11
N LEU A 242 3.61 19.87 8.57
CA LEU A 242 3.44 20.09 7.14
C LEU A 242 4.19 21.33 6.67
N GLY A 243 4.10 22.43 7.42
CA GLY A 243 4.82 23.66 7.14
C GLY A 243 6.33 23.49 7.18
N THR A 244 6.86 22.90 8.25
CA THR A 244 8.31 22.65 8.38
C THR A 244 8.80 21.62 7.36
N GLY A 245 8.03 20.56 7.12
CA GLY A 245 8.31 19.56 6.09
C GLY A 245 8.39 20.16 4.69
N PHE A 246 7.41 20.97 4.32
CA PHE A 246 7.40 21.66 3.03
C PHE A 246 8.56 22.65 2.90
N ALA A 247 8.84 23.43 3.95
CA ALA A 247 9.99 24.34 3.97
C ALA A 247 11.33 23.59 3.83
N LEU A 248 11.49 22.45 4.50
CA LEU A 248 12.69 21.61 4.40
C LEU A 248 12.83 21.02 2.99
N VAL A 249 11.76 20.49 2.41
CA VAL A 249 11.76 19.96 1.04
C VAL A 249 12.08 21.07 0.03
N ALA A 250 11.53 22.28 0.21
CA ALA A 250 11.82 23.42 -0.65
C ALA A 250 13.29 23.86 -0.54
N ALA A 251 13.81 24.01 0.68
CA ALA A 251 15.21 24.36 0.92
C ALA A 251 16.17 23.30 0.35
N TRP A 252 15.86 22.02 0.56
CA TRP A 252 16.61 20.91 -0.02
C TRP A 252 16.46 20.80 -1.53
N GLY A 253 15.33 21.22 -2.11
CA GLY A 253 15.13 21.31 -3.56
C GLY A 253 16.04 22.36 -4.19
N ILE A 254 16.22 23.51 -3.53
CA ILE A 254 17.12 24.58 -3.98
C ILE A 254 18.58 24.11 -3.93
N ILE A 255 19.02 23.52 -2.81
CA ILE A 255 20.38 22.97 -2.67
C ILE A 255 20.59 21.79 -3.64
N GLY A 256 19.58 20.94 -3.76
CA GLY A 256 19.52 19.82 -4.68
C GLY A 256 19.75 20.30 -6.10
N TRP A 257 19.06 21.35 -6.56
CA TRP A 257 19.25 21.91 -7.90
C TRP A 257 20.70 22.33 -8.20
N MET A 258 21.45 22.80 -7.21
CA MET A 258 22.86 23.15 -7.40
C MET A 258 23.74 21.90 -7.58
N THR A 259 23.40 20.80 -6.90
CA THR A 259 24.23 19.59 -6.78
C THR A 259 23.80 18.42 -7.65
N VAL A 260 22.60 18.49 -8.23
CA VAL A 260 21.99 17.40 -8.99
C VAL A 260 22.74 17.14 -10.29
N ALA A 261 22.77 15.87 -10.71
CA ALA A 261 23.43 15.46 -11.95
C ALA A 261 22.82 16.15 -13.18
N TYR A 262 23.66 16.44 -14.19
CA TYR A 262 23.23 17.19 -15.38
C TYR A 262 22.00 16.58 -16.07
N TYR A 263 21.93 15.24 -16.17
CA TYR A 263 20.78 14.55 -16.77
C TYR A 263 19.45 14.77 -16.03
N GLN A 264 19.46 14.97 -14.70
CA GLN A 264 18.25 15.22 -13.93
C GLN A 264 17.76 16.65 -14.12
N LYS A 265 18.68 17.63 -14.22
CA LYS A 265 18.34 19.02 -14.63
C LYS A 265 17.72 19.01 -16.01
N TYR A 266 18.31 18.25 -16.91
CA TYR A 266 17.87 18.13 -18.29
C TYR A 266 16.44 17.58 -18.40
N ARG A 267 16.02 16.62 -17.58
CA ARG A 267 14.62 16.14 -17.53
C ARG A 267 13.61 17.23 -17.11
N VAL A 268 14.01 18.13 -16.21
CA VAL A 268 13.16 19.24 -15.77
C VAL A 268 13.13 20.35 -16.83
N LEU A 269 14.28 20.71 -17.40
CA LEU A 269 14.38 21.76 -18.40
C LEU A 269 13.73 21.37 -19.73
N SER A 270 13.86 20.12 -20.16
CA SER A 270 13.15 19.58 -21.33
C SER A 270 11.64 19.53 -21.15
N PHE A 271 11.14 19.36 -19.91
CA PHE A 271 9.73 19.49 -19.60
C PHE A 271 9.25 20.96 -19.66
N LEU A 272 10.03 21.90 -19.11
CA LEU A 272 9.68 23.33 -19.07
C LEU A 272 9.77 24.02 -20.43
N ASN A 273 10.74 23.63 -21.26
CA ASN A 273 10.93 24.19 -22.60
C ASN A 273 11.15 23.07 -23.64
N PRO A 274 10.08 22.34 -24.01
CA PRO A 274 10.19 21.14 -24.84
C PRO A 274 10.61 21.42 -26.30
N TYR A 275 10.56 22.68 -26.74
CA TYR A 275 10.89 23.09 -28.11
C TYR A 275 12.36 23.50 -28.30
N ASN A 276 13.15 23.56 -27.23
CA ASN A 276 14.56 23.89 -27.35
C ASN A 276 15.32 22.75 -28.05
N ALA A 277 16.07 23.09 -29.10
CA ALA A 277 16.84 22.15 -29.91
C ALA A 277 17.89 21.36 -29.12
N GLU A 278 18.41 21.94 -28.04
CA GLU A 278 19.32 21.24 -27.12
C GLU A 278 18.64 20.03 -26.44
N TYR A 279 17.30 20.04 -26.33
CA TYR A 279 16.48 19.01 -25.68
C TYR A 279 15.84 18.01 -26.66
N LEU A 280 15.84 18.32 -27.96
CA LEU A 280 15.31 17.48 -29.04
C LEU A 280 16.14 16.21 -29.28
N THR A 281 17.42 16.19 -28.88
CA THR A 281 18.33 15.05 -29.07
C THR A 281 18.28 14.03 -27.93
N SER A 282 17.54 14.31 -26.85
CA SER A 282 17.33 13.31 -25.81
C SER A 282 16.46 12.19 -26.34
N LYS A 283 16.79 10.95 -25.95
CA LYS A 283 16.24 9.73 -26.56
C LYS A 283 14.73 9.79 -26.77
N PHE A 284 13.94 10.42 -25.88
CA PHE A 284 12.50 10.71 -26.08
C PHE A 284 12.14 12.04 -25.42
N GLY A 285 12.06 13.10 -26.21
CA GLY A 285 11.53 14.39 -25.77
C GLY A 285 10.00 14.34 -25.57
N LEU A 286 9.46 15.23 -24.73
CA LEU A 286 8.02 15.34 -24.47
C LEU A 286 7.18 15.44 -25.76
N LEU A 287 7.73 16.06 -26.82
CA LEU A 287 7.07 16.21 -28.12
C LEU A 287 6.86 14.89 -28.86
N GLU A 288 7.84 13.98 -28.81
CA GLU A 288 7.71 12.67 -29.47
C GLU A 288 6.68 11.80 -28.74
N ILE A 289 6.71 11.81 -27.40
CA ILE A 289 5.70 11.13 -26.58
C ILE A 289 4.30 11.65 -26.89
N HIS A 290 4.13 12.98 -26.96
CA HIS A 290 2.86 13.58 -27.30
C HIS A 290 2.41 13.21 -28.72
N HIS A 291 3.31 13.22 -29.70
CA HIS A 291 3.04 12.81 -31.08
C HIS A 291 2.53 11.37 -31.15
N LEU A 292 3.19 10.43 -30.47
CA LEU A 292 2.78 9.03 -30.41
C LEU A 292 1.44 8.86 -29.67
N PHE A 293 1.27 9.56 -28.56
CA PHE A 293 0.06 9.48 -27.73
C PHE A 293 -1.19 9.98 -28.47
N VAL A 294 -1.11 11.14 -29.11
CA VAL A 294 -2.21 11.67 -29.94
C VAL A 294 -2.38 10.84 -31.21
N GLY A 295 -1.27 10.45 -31.85
CA GLY A 295 -1.26 9.67 -33.08
C GLY A 295 -1.85 8.27 -32.97
N ALA A 296 -2.05 7.75 -31.75
CA ALA A 296 -2.66 6.44 -31.49
C ALA A 296 -4.09 6.32 -32.03
N GLY A 297 -4.90 7.37 -31.98
CA GLY A 297 -6.33 7.32 -32.31
C GLY A 297 -7.14 6.38 -31.40
N TRP A 298 -8.46 6.31 -31.60
CA TRP A 298 -9.36 5.58 -30.70
C TRP A 298 -9.07 4.09 -30.56
N PHE A 299 -8.57 3.47 -31.64
CA PHE A 299 -8.37 2.03 -31.75
C PHE A 299 -6.90 1.61 -31.84
N GLY A 300 -5.95 2.55 -31.84
CA GLY A 300 -4.53 2.23 -31.89
C GLY A 300 -4.03 1.91 -33.29
N LYS A 301 -2.71 1.82 -33.41
CA LYS A 301 -2.01 1.69 -34.71
C LYS A 301 -1.80 0.24 -35.17
N HIS A 302 -1.99 -0.78 -34.31
CA HIS A 302 -1.89 -2.24 -34.56
C HIS A 302 -0.65 -2.79 -35.30
N SER A 303 0.16 -1.96 -35.96
CA SER A 303 1.41 -2.31 -36.61
C SER A 303 2.52 -2.29 -35.56
N PHE A 304 3.05 -3.48 -35.26
CA PHE A 304 4.05 -3.71 -34.21
C PHE A 304 5.49 -3.47 -34.70
N ALA A 305 5.67 -3.19 -35.99
CA ALA A 305 6.98 -3.02 -36.64
C ALA A 305 7.42 -1.55 -36.82
N ASP A 306 6.49 -0.59 -36.75
CA ASP A 306 6.75 0.76 -37.30
C ASP A 306 7.38 1.75 -36.32
N GLN A 307 7.31 1.52 -35.00
CA GLN A 307 7.81 2.49 -34.00
C GLN A 307 8.46 1.83 -32.78
N PHE A 308 9.73 2.16 -32.54
CA PHE A 308 10.43 1.77 -31.33
C PHE A 308 10.16 2.76 -30.19
N ILE A 309 9.61 2.26 -29.09
CA ILE A 309 9.44 2.99 -27.82
C ILE A 309 10.35 2.29 -26.79
N PRO A 310 11.47 2.88 -26.35
CA PRO A 310 12.27 2.28 -25.30
C PRO A 310 11.51 2.30 -24.00
N GLU A 311 11.79 1.30 -23.16
CA GLU A 311 11.09 1.14 -21.88
C GLU A 311 9.56 1.07 -22.03
N ALA A 312 9.07 0.68 -23.21
CA ALA A 312 7.66 0.51 -23.51
C ALA A 312 6.95 -0.52 -22.64
N HIS A 313 7.68 -1.38 -21.94
CA HIS A 313 7.12 -2.32 -20.98
C HIS A 313 7.29 -1.86 -19.53
N THR A 314 8.07 -0.82 -19.24
CA THR A 314 8.34 -0.31 -17.88
C THR A 314 7.76 1.10 -17.68
N ASN A 315 8.55 2.15 -17.88
CA ASN A 315 8.18 3.52 -17.59
C ASN A 315 7.18 4.06 -18.62
N PHE A 316 7.36 3.75 -19.91
CA PHE A 316 6.47 4.19 -21.00
C PHE A 316 5.36 3.19 -21.32
N VAL A 317 5.00 2.33 -20.37
CA VAL A 317 4.00 1.28 -20.59
C VAL A 317 2.60 1.82 -20.89
N PHE A 318 2.23 2.97 -20.33
CA PHE A 318 0.94 3.58 -20.65
C PHE A 318 0.94 4.17 -22.07
N LEU A 319 2.05 4.75 -22.51
CA LEU A 319 2.22 5.25 -23.88
C LEU A 319 2.15 4.12 -24.90
N SER A 320 2.91 3.05 -24.68
CA SER A 320 2.91 1.90 -25.59
C SER A 320 1.54 1.23 -25.65
N PHE A 321 0.90 1.04 -24.50
CA PHE A 321 -0.46 0.50 -24.42
C PHE A 321 -1.43 1.35 -25.23
N THR A 322 -1.38 2.68 -25.06
CA THR A 322 -2.27 3.60 -25.78
C THR A 322 -1.95 3.60 -27.28
N TYR A 323 -0.68 3.61 -27.67
CA TYR A 323 -0.27 3.60 -29.08
C TYR A 323 -0.78 2.35 -29.83
N TYR A 324 -0.67 1.18 -29.22
CA TYR A 324 -1.04 -0.09 -29.86
C TYR A 324 -2.53 -0.40 -29.79
N TYR A 325 -3.18 -0.17 -28.65
CA TYR A 325 -4.58 -0.55 -28.41
C TYR A 325 -5.57 0.63 -28.50
N GLY A 326 -5.07 1.85 -28.56
CA GLY A 326 -5.87 3.06 -28.70
C GLY A 326 -6.42 3.63 -27.39
N TRP A 327 -7.01 4.83 -27.52
CA TRP A 327 -7.57 5.58 -26.41
C TRP A 327 -8.73 4.88 -25.70
N LEU A 328 -9.53 4.08 -26.42
CA LEU A 328 -10.67 3.37 -25.83
C LEU A 328 -10.20 2.37 -24.77
N PHE A 329 -9.24 1.51 -25.12
CA PHE A 329 -8.68 0.53 -24.19
C PHE A 329 -7.87 1.21 -23.10
N ALA A 330 -7.15 2.29 -23.41
CA ALA A 330 -6.42 3.06 -22.41
C ALA A 330 -7.37 3.64 -21.34
N ALA A 331 -8.55 4.14 -21.75
CA ALA A 331 -9.58 4.61 -20.83
C ALA A 331 -10.10 3.49 -19.93
N ILE A 332 -10.37 2.30 -20.47
CA ILE A 332 -10.79 1.12 -19.68
C ILE A 332 -9.73 0.76 -18.64
N LEU A 333 -8.45 0.73 -19.04
CA LEU A 333 -7.33 0.47 -18.15
C LEU A 333 -7.30 1.46 -16.98
N ILE A 334 -7.39 2.77 -17.27
CA ILE A 334 -7.41 3.81 -16.23
C ILE A 334 -8.61 3.65 -15.31
N VAL A 335 -9.80 3.34 -15.84
CA VAL A 335 -11.00 3.11 -15.01
C VAL A 335 -10.76 1.96 -14.04
N VAL A 336 -10.22 0.82 -14.49
CA VAL A 336 -9.91 -0.31 -13.61
C VAL A 336 -8.92 0.08 -12.51
N LEU A 337 -7.84 0.78 -12.86
CA LEU A 337 -6.82 1.21 -11.89
C LEU A 337 -7.36 2.25 -10.90
N CYS A 338 -8.23 3.17 -11.34
CA CYS A 338 -8.92 4.14 -10.49
C CYS A 338 -9.92 3.46 -9.54
N LEU A 339 -10.66 2.45 -10.02
CA LEU A 339 -11.59 1.68 -9.18
C LEU A 339 -10.88 0.96 -8.04
N VAL A 340 -9.64 0.49 -8.24
CA VAL A 340 -8.80 -0.05 -7.15
C VAL A 340 -8.57 1.02 -6.07
N ALA A 341 -8.10 2.23 -6.45
CA ALA A 341 -7.87 3.32 -5.50
C ALA A 341 -9.15 3.71 -4.75
N LEU A 342 -10.26 3.90 -5.48
CA LEU A 342 -11.56 4.23 -4.91
C LEU A 342 -12.07 3.15 -3.94
N ARG A 343 -11.86 1.87 -4.26
CA ARG A 343 -12.24 0.76 -3.38
C ARG A 343 -11.46 0.82 -2.08
N ILE A 344 -10.16 1.05 -2.12
CA ILE A 344 -9.33 1.15 -0.91
C ILE A 344 -9.78 2.34 -0.04
N MET A 345 -10.08 3.50 -0.66
CA MET A 345 -10.63 4.67 0.04
C MET A 345 -12.00 4.37 0.68
N PHE A 346 -12.87 3.65 -0.02
CA PHE A 346 -14.16 3.23 0.52
C PHE A 346 -14.01 2.33 1.75
N ILE A 347 -13.06 1.38 1.72
CA ILE A 347 -12.78 0.53 2.90
C ILE A 347 -12.27 1.40 4.04
N ALA A 348 -11.33 2.33 3.80
CA ALA A 348 -10.74 3.19 4.82
C ALA A 348 -11.77 4.05 5.56
N ARG A 349 -12.78 4.58 4.85
CA ARG A 349 -13.84 5.40 5.44
C ARG A 349 -14.74 4.62 6.41
N ASN A 350 -14.91 3.32 6.18
CA ASN A 350 -15.83 2.46 6.95
C ASN A 350 -15.16 1.75 8.15
N LEU A 351 -13.87 2.01 8.40
CA LEU A 351 -13.17 1.45 9.55
C LEU A 351 -13.29 2.36 10.78
N ASN A 352 -13.14 1.79 11.96
CA ASN A 352 -13.07 2.55 13.23
C ASN A 352 -11.65 2.62 13.79
N ASP A 353 -10.82 1.62 13.51
CA ASP A 353 -9.45 1.54 13.99
C ASP A 353 -8.51 2.55 13.30
N THR A 354 -7.66 3.20 14.11
CA THR A 354 -6.74 4.24 13.65
C THR A 354 -5.56 3.67 12.87
N TYR A 355 -4.99 2.55 13.31
CA TYR A 355 -3.87 1.92 12.62
C TYR A 355 -4.24 1.50 11.21
N SER A 356 -5.40 0.86 11.08
CA SER A 356 -5.95 0.41 9.81
C SER A 356 -6.21 1.58 8.86
N LYS A 357 -6.79 2.68 9.36
CA LYS A 357 -7.00 3.90 8.57
C LYS A 357 -5.68 4.48 8.05
N LEU A 358 -4.67 4.57 8.92
CA LEU A 358 -3.34 5.08 8.56
C LEU A 358 -2.67 4.19 7.50
N LEU A 359 -2.71 2.88 7.67
CA LEU A 359 -2.19 1.94 6.67
C LEU A 359 -2.90 2.12 5.32
N LEU A 360 -4.23 2.15 5.29
CA LEU A 360 -4.97 2.32 4.04
C LEU A 360 -4.73 3.69 3.40
N ALA A 361 -4.61 4.75 4.20
CA ALA A 361 -4.27 6.08 3.69
C ALA A 361 -2.88 6.10 3.02
N GLY A 362 -1.88 5.48 3.65
CA GLY A 362 -0.55 5.33 3.07
C GLY A 362 -0.56 4.45 1.81
N VAL A 363 -1.26 3.32 1.84
CA VAL A 363 -1.42 2.41 0.68
C VAL A 363 -2.03 3.15 -0.52
N VAL A 364 -3.15 3.85 -0.31
CA VAL A 364 -3.81 4.63 -1.38
C VAL A 364 -2.86 5.67 -1.93
N MET A 365 -2.11 6.37 -1.08
CA MET A 365 -1.20 7.41 -1.53
C MET A 365 -0.06 6.84 -2.37
N VAL A 366 0.60 5.77 -1.91
CA VAL A 366 1.69 5.12 -2.66
C VAL A 366 1.19 4.60 -4.02
N TYR A 367 0.01 3.99 -4.04
CA TYR A 367 -0.61 3.48 -5.27
C TYR A 367 -1.00 4.61 -6.24
N THR A 368 -1.63 5.66 -5.72
CA THR A 368 -2.17 6.77 -6.52
C THR A 368 -1.06 7.63 -7.09
N VAL A 369 0.01 7.88 -6.34
CA VAL A 369 1.17 8.64 -6.86
C VAL A 369 1.83 7.89 -8.02
N GLN A 370 1.98 6.57 -7.93
CA GLN A 370 2.48 5.76 -9.05
C GLN A 370 1.56 5.85 -10.28
N LEU A 371 0.25 5.70 -10.08
CA LEU A 371 -0.75 5.78 -11.14
C LEU A 371 -0.77 7.16 -11.81
N VAL A 372 -1.02 8.21 -11.03
CA VAL A 372 -1.16 9.59 -11.51
C VAL A 372 0.16 10.11 -12.06
N GLY A 373 1.29 9.75 -11.47
CA GLY A 373 2.59 10.19 -11.96
C GLY A 373 3.00 9.51 -13.26
N ASN A 374 2.77 8.18 -13.41
CA ASN A 374 3.04 7.50 -14.68
C ASN A 374 2.12 8.02 -15.81
N VAL A 375 0.81 8.16 -15.57
CA VAL A 375 -0.10 8.69 -16.57
C VAL A 375 0.19 10.17 -16.87
N GLY A 376 0.42 10.96 -15.82
CA GLY A 376 0.65 12.40 -15.94
C GLY A 376 1.95 12.75 -16.64
N MET A 377 3.02 11.93 -16.55
CA MET A 377 4.22 12.16 -17.36
C MET A 377 4.00 11.88 -18.84
N ILE A 378 3.13 10.94 -19.22
CA ILE A 378 2.78 10.67 -20.63
C ILE A 378 1.88 11.76 -21.21
N VAL A 379 0.91 12.23 -20.43
CA VAL A 379 0.02 13.33 -20.81
C VAL A 379 0.75 14.68 -20.85
N GLY A 380 1.88 14.81 -20.14
CA GLY A 380 2.67 16.04 -20.08
C GLY A 380 2.31 16.98 -18.92
N PHE A 381 1.69 16.47 -17.86
CA PHE A 381 1.46 17.22 -16.61
C PHE A 381 2.64 17.18 -15.64
N PHE A 382 3.48 16.15 -15.72
CA PHE A 382 4.66 15.99 -14.87
C PHE A 382 5.92 15.80 -15.72
N PRO A 383 7.10 16.19 -15.20
CA PRO A 383 8.36 15.88 -15.85
C PRO A 383 8.57 14.36 -15.96
N MET A 384 9.39 13.95 -16.92
CA MET A 384 9.71 12.54 -17.14
C MET A 384 10.44 11.96 -15.94
N THR A 385 9.85 10.94 -15.32
CA THR A 385 10.38 10.29 -14.11
C THR A 385 10.27 8.77 -14.21
N ASN A 386 10.94 8.05 -13.31
CA ASN A 386 10.90 6.59 -13.29
C ASN A 386 9.74 6.15 -12.36
N MET A 387 8.51 6.26 -12.84
CA MET A 387 7.33 5.77 -12.12
C MET A 387 6.73 4.59 -12.85
N SER A 388 6.64 3.44 -12.18
CA SER A 388 5.94 2.26 -12.72
C SER A 388 4.43 2.43 -12.59
N LEU A 389 3.69 2.10 -13.65
CA LEU A 389 2.24 1.99 -13.59
C LEU A 389 1.86 0.74 -12.77
N PRO A 390 1.03 0.85 -11.72
CA PRO A 390 0.71 -0.28 -10.85
C PRO A 390 0.17 -1.49 -11.63
N PHE A 391 0.71 -2.66 -11.32
CA PHE A 391 0.38 -3.97 -11.92
C PHE A 391 0.77 -4.17 -13.40
N ILE A 392 0.68 -3.12 -14.24
CA ILE A 392 0.92 -3.27 -15.69
C ILE A 392 2.40 -3.17 -16.04
N SER A 393 3.17 -2.24 -15.45
CA SER A 393 4.61 -2.15 -15.71
C SER A 393 5.32 -3.49 -15.44
N TYR A 394 6.27 -3.80 -16.30
CA TYR A 394 7.09 -5.00 -16.21
C TYR A 394 8.12 -4.85 -15.10
N GLY A 395 8.33 -5.93 -14.36
CA GLY A 395 9.30 -6.00 -13.28
C GLY A 395 8.73 -6.70 -12.05
N LEU A 396 9.52 -7.62 -11.48
CA LEU A 396 9.10 -8.37 -10.31
C LEU A 396 8.85 -7.43 -9.11
N MET A 397 9.78 -6.51 -8.85
CA MET A 397 9.75 -5.67 -7.66
C MET A 397 8.56 -4.69 -7.62
N PRO A 398 8.20 -3.96 -8.69
CA PRO A 398 6.95 -3.17 -8.73
C PRO A 398 5.68 -4.01 -8.56
N ILE A 399 5.63 -5.22 -9.12
CA ILE A 399 4.49 -6.14 -8.96
C ILE A 399 4.37 -6.60 -7.51
N LEU A 400 5.48 -7.02 -6.89
CA LEU A 400 5.49 -7.44 -5.48
C LEU A 400 5.12 -6.30 -4.54
N LEU A 401 5.61 -5.07 -4.80
CA LEU A 401 5.24 -3.89 -4.03
C LEU A 401 3.71 -3.69 -4.06
N ASN A 402 3.12 -3.59 -5.25
CA ASN A 402 1.69 -3.33 -5.37
C ASN A 402 0.85 -4.52 -4.87
N ALA A 403 1.32 -5.76 -5.03
CA ALA A 403 0.70 -6.94 -4.44
C ALA A 403 0.75 -6.93 -2.90
N PHE A 404 1.85 -6.50 -2.30
CA PHE A 404 1.95 -6.32 -0.85
C PHE A 404 0.94 -5.27 -0.35
N LEU A 405 0.82 -4.14 -1.06
CA LEU A 405 -0.16 -3.10 -0.74
C LEU A 405 -1.59 -3.66 -0.77
N ILE A 406 -1.97 -4.37 -1.83
CA ILE A 406 -3.29 -5.03 -1.93
C ILE A 406 -3.46 -6.10 -0.85
N GLY A 407 -2.41 -6.87 -0.56
CA GLY A 407 -2.41 -7.88 0.49
C GLY A 407 -2.72 -7.28 1.88
N ILE A 408 -2.17 -6.10 2.20
CA ILE A 408 -2.53 -5.34 3.41
C ILE A 408 -4.01 -4.95 3.37
N VAL A 409 -4.51 -4.43 2.25
CA VAL A 409 -5.93 -4.04 2.12
C VAL A 409 -6.86 -5.23 2.38
N LEU A 410 -6.56 -6.39 1.79
CA LEU A 410 -7.30 -7.63 1.99
C LEU A 410 -7.20 -8.12 3.44
N SER A 411 -6.03 -8.04 4.06
CA SER A 411 -5.79 -8.40 5.46
C SER A 411 -6.62 -7.56 6.43
N ILE A 412 -6.74 -6.25 6.15
CA ILE A 412 -7.55 -5.30 6.91
C ILE A 412 -9.03 -5.60 6.73
N TYR A 413 -9.50 -5.70 5.49
CA TYR A 413 -10.91 -5.96 5.21
C TYR A 413 -11.39 -7.27 5.85
N ARG A 414 -10.53 -8.31 5.81
CA ARG A 414 -10.83 -9.62 6.38
C ARG A 414 -11.15 -9.58 7.87
N ARG A 415 -10.56 -8.63 8.61
CA ARG A 415 -10.65 -8.54 10.07
C ARG A 415 -11.45 -7.34 10.55
N LYS A 416 -12.15 -6.62 9.65
CA LYS A 416 -12.90 -5.41 9.99
C LYS A 416 -13.98 -5.64 11.06
N ASP A 417 -14.62 -6.81 11.07
CA ASP A 417 -15.68 -7.17 12.01
C ASP A 417 -15.14 -7.70 13.35
N LEU A 418 -13.81 -7.89 13.48
CA LEU A 418 -13.14 -8.22 14.74
C LEU A 418 -12.71 -6.95 15.52
N MET A 419 -13.15 -5.76 15.07
CA MET A 419 -12.74 -4.47 15.64
C MET A 419 -13.89 -3.66 16.23
N VAL A 420 -15.13 -4.13 16.05
CA VAL A 420 -16.32 -3.33 16.30
C VAL A 420 -16.70 -3.29 17.79
N THR A 421 -16.28 -4.24 18.63
CA THR A 421 -16.84 -4.33 19.99
C THR A 421 -16.20 -3.43 21.05
N ASN A 422 -14.98 -2.89 20.85
CA ASN A 422 -14.36 -2.02 21.86
C ASN A 422 -15.11 -0.70 22.11
N THR A 423 -16.10 -0.33 21.29
CA THR A 423 -16.83 0.93 21.39
C THR A 423 -18.21 0.83 22.07
N LEU A 424 -18.76 -0.37 22.29
CA LEU A 424 -20.09 -0.49 22.91
C LEU A 424 -20.05 -0.35 24.45
N HIS A 425 -18.87 -0.27 25.07
CA HIS A 425 -18.73 -0.16 26.53
C HIS A 425 -18.19 1.18 27.02
N GLY A 426 -17.85 2.10 26.11
CA GLY A 426 -17.41 3.46 26.46
C GLY A 426 -18.55 4.47 26.69
N ASN A 427 -19.80 4.13 26.35
CA ASN A 427 -20.96 5.02 26.44
C ASN A 427 -21.93 4.67 27.59
N GLN A 428 -21.52 3.83 28.54
CA GLN A 428 -22.30 3.51 29.75
C GLN A 428 -21.55 3.78 31.06
N GLN A 429 -20.56 4.68 31.04
CA GLN A 429 -19.94 5.20 32.27
C GLN A 429 -20.18 6.70 32.41
#